data_AF-A0A6V7IBU9-F1
#
_entry.id   AF-A0A6V7IBU9-F1
#
_cell.length_a   1.000
_cell.length_b   1.000
_cell.length_c   1.000
_cell.angle_alpha   90.00
_cell.angle_beta   90.00
_cell.angle_gamma   90.00
#
_symmetry.space_group_name_H-M   'P 1'
#
loop_
_entity.id
_entity.type
_entity.pdbx_description
1 polymer ?
#
loop_
_entity_poly.entity_id
_entity_poly.type
_entity_poly.pdbx_seq_one_letter_code
_entity_poly.pdbx_strand_id
1 'polypeptide(L)'
;FQVSGQLLDTEFQPTVTATCKAGHMTIRVNLNESFVGAVHARDSRKAPCMVTGNGSKQAVLGINLLAQQGAPDYCGVRVNN
;
A
#
# COMPACT_ATOMS: atom_id res chain seq x y z
N PHE A 1 24.66 16.82 -19.10
CA PHE A 1 24.33 15.46 -18.63
C PHE A 1 22.82 15.31 -18.64
N GLN A 2 22.30 14.55 -19.60
CA GLN A 2 20.87 14.33 -19.79
C GLN A 2 20.51 13.01 -19.14
N VAL A 3 19.80 13.05 -18.01
CA VAL A 3 19.21 11.84 -17.42
C VAL A 3 17.97 11.53 -18.26
N SER A 4 18.14 10.66 -19.24
CA SER A 4 17.02 10.04 -19.96
C SER A 4 16.26 9.15 -18.99
N GLY A 5 15.34 9.74 -18.23
CA GLY A 5 14.29 9.00 -17.55
C GLY A 5 13.38 8.41 -18.61
N GLN A 6 13.71 7.21 -19.09
CA GLN A 6 12.71 6.34 -19.69
C GLN A 6 11.76 5.94 -18.56
N LEU A 7 10.82 6.82 -18.22
CA LEU A 7 9.52 6.37 -17.77
C LEU A 7 8.98 5.59 -18.96
N LEU A 8 9.26 4.28 -18.99
CA LEU A 8 8.53 3.37 -19.83
C LEU A 8 7.06 3.67 -19.52
N ASP A 9 6.33 4.09 -20.55
CA ASP A 9 4.88 4.31 -20.54
C ASP A 9 4.14 2.96 -20.40
N THR A 10 4.71 2.05 -19.61
CA THR A 10 4.05 0.86 -19.12
C THR A 10 2.99 1.34 -18.18
N GLU A 11 1.76 1.32 -18.67
CA GLU A 11 0.56 1.64 -17.91
C GLU A 11 0.63 0.94 -16.54
N PHE A 12 0.57 1.73 -15.47
CA PHE A 12 0.61 1.23 -14.12
C PHE A 12 -0.74 0.57 -13.79
N GLN A 13 -0.82 -0.74 -14.03
CA GLN A 13 -2.01 -1.55 -13.83
C GLN A 13 -1.80 -2.55 -12.67
N PRO A 14 -1.90 -2.13 -11.39
CA PRO A 14 -1.80 -3.04 -10.27
C PRO A 14 -3.07 -3.87 -10.11
N THR A 15 -2.91 -5.17 -9.85
CA THR A 15 -3.99 -6.01 -9.32
C THR A 15 -3.98 -5.92 -7.79
N VAL A 16 -5.07 -5.40 -7.21
CA VAL A 16 -5.21 -5.25 -5.76
C VAL A 16 -6.21 -6.26 -5.21
N THR A 17 -5.82 -7.00 -4.18
CA THR A 17 -6.73 -7.83 -3.39
C THR A 17 -6.72 -7.42 -1.92
N ALA A 18 -7.89 -7.42 -1.30
CA ALA A 18 -8.06 -7.13 0.12
C ALA A 18 -8.74 -8.32 0.81
N THR A 19 -8.17 -8.78 1.93
CA THR A 19 -8.73 -9.87 2.73
C THR A 19 -8.84 -9.44 4.18
N CYS A 20 -10.03 -9.56 4.76
CA CYS A 20 -10.29 -9.24 6.15
C CYS A 20 -10.35 -10.51 7.00
N LYS A 21 -9.53 -10.61 8.04
CA LYS A 21 -9.54 -11.72 8.99
C LYS A 21 -9.15 -11.23 10.37
N ALA A 22 -9.92 -11.59 11.39
CA ALA A 22 -9.62 -11.31 12.80
C ALA A 22 -9.21 -9.84 13.07
N GLY A 23 -10.01 -8.89 12.59
CA GLY A 23 -9.76 -7.45 12.80
C GLY A 23 -8.61 -6.86 11.98
N HIS A 24 -8.03 -7.61 11.05
CA HIS A 24 -6.96 -7.13 10.18
C HIS A 24 -7.38 -7.24 8.71
N MET A 25 -7.05 -6.21 7.93
CA MET A 25 -7.14 -6.23 6.48
C MET A 25 -5.73 -6.42 5.91
N THR A 26 -5.54 -7.44 5.08
CA THR A 26 -4.33 -7.62 4.29
C THR A 26 -4.61 -7.15 2.87
N ILE A 27 -3.89 -6.12 2.43
CA ILE A 27 -3.93 -5.60 1.07
C ILE A 27 -2.70 -6.15 0.34
N ARG A 28 -2.92 -6.90 -0.74
CA ARG A 28 -1.87 -7.38 -1.63
C ARG A 28 -1.96 -6.64 -2.96
N VAL A 29 -0.85 -6.02 -3.35
CA VAL A 29 -0.70 -5.34 -4.63
C VAL A 29 0.26 -6.16 -5.47
N ASN A 30 -0.22 -6.68 -6.61
CA ASN A 30 0.61 -7.37 -7.59
C ASN A 30 0.75 -6.48 -8.83
N LEU A 31 1.95 -6.42 -9.38
CA LEU A 31 2.29 -5.60 -10.54
C LEU A 31 2.89 -6.47 -11.64
N ASN A 32 2.75 -6.02 -12.88
CA ASN A 32 3.35 -6.72 -14.02
C ASN A 32 4.87 -6.51 -14.06
N GLU A 33 5.36 -5.38 -13.55
CA GLU A 33 6.77 -5.03 -13.50
C GLU A 33 7.28 -4.66 -12.10
N SER A 34 8.60 -4.60 -11.96
CA SER A 34 9.26 -4.19 -10.72
C SER A 34 8.81 -2.79 -10.30
N PHE A 35 8.34 -2.66 -9.06
CA PHE A 35 7.88 -1.40 -8.52
C PHE A 35 8.80 -0.87 -7.43
N VAL A 36 9.27 0.36 -7.62
CA VAL A 36 9.94 1.16 -6.59
C VAL A 36 9.05 2.35 -6.28
N GLY A 37 8.54 2.41 -5.05
CA GLY A 37 7.56 3.42 -4.64
C GLY A 37 6.96 3.10 -3.27
N ALA A 38 5.74 3.55 -2.99
CA ALA A 38 5.06 3.29 -1.73
C ALA A 38 3.59 2.91 -1.94
N VAL A 39 3.11 1.96 -1.14
CA VAL A 39 1.69 1.67 -0.95
C VAL A 39 1.35 2.11 0.46
N HIS A 40 0.41 3.03 0.62
CA HIS A 40 0.01 3.54 1.93
C HIS A 40 -1.50 3.75 2.03
N ALA A 41 -2.00 3.75 3.27
CA ALA A 41 -3.38 4.13 3.54
C ALA A 41 -3.60 5.62 3.22
N ARG A 42 -4.85 6.00 2.96
CA ARG A 42 -5.21 7.40 2.68
C ARG A 42 -4.80 8.29 3.85
N ASP A 43 -4.09 9.38 3.55
CA ASP A 43 -3.62 10.40 4.50
C ASP A 43 -2.75 9.90 5.67
N SER A 44 -2.29 8.64 5.64
CA SER A 44 -1.48 8.04 6.70
C SER A 44 -0.23 7.37 6.12
N ARG A 45 0.91 8.04 6.25
CA ARG A 45 2.22 7.60 5.72
C ARG A 45 3.18 7.05 6.78
N LYS A 46 2.69 6.83 8.00
CA LYS A 46 3.47 6.23 9.09
C LYS A 46 3.74 4.75 8.84
N ALA A 47 4.80 4.22 9.46
CA ALA A 47 5.25 2.84 9.27
C ALA A 47 4.15 1.76 9.31
N PRO A 48 3.18 1.74 10.26
CA PRO A 48 2.13 0.71 10.26
C PRO A 48 1.10 0.83 9.12
N CYS A 49 1.12 1.93 8.39
CA CYS A 49 0.13 2.26 7.36
C CYS A 49 0.73 2.36 5.97
N MET A 50 2.01 1.96 5.80
CA MET A 50 2.74 2.05 4.54
C MET A 50 3.71 0.87 4.39
N VAL A 51 3.90 0.45 3.14
CA VAL A 51 5.00 -0.42 2.73
C VAL A 51 5.69 0.19 1.52
N THR A 52 7.02 0.10 1.47
CA THR A 52 7.83 0.55 0.34
C THR A 52 8.02 -0.58 -0.67
N GLY A 53 7.83 -0.28 -1.96
CA GLY A 53 8.23 -1.13 -3.05
C GLY A 53 9.75 -1.14 -3.19
N ASN A 54 10.35 -2.33 -3.18
CA ASN A 54 11.79 -2.55 -3.20
C ASN A 54 12.29 -3.10 -4.54
N GLY A 55 11.55 -2.86 -5.64
CA GLY A 55 11.81 -3.47 -6.94
C GLY A 55 11.15 -4.85 -7.13
N SER A 56 10.43 -5.36 -6.12
CA SER A 56 9.56 -6.52 -6.27
C SER A 56 8.35 -6.21 -7.16
N LYS A 57 7.75 -7.26 -7.74
CA LYS A 57 6.45 -7.21 -8.44
C LYS A 57 5.27 -7.33 -7.46
N GLN A 58 5.54 -7.33 -6.16
CA GLN A 58 4.53 -7.49 -5.12
C GLN A 58 4.83 -6.60 -3.92
N ALA A 59 3.76 -6.02 -3.36
CA ALA A 59 3.76 -5.36 -2.05
C ALA A 59 2.59 -5.88 -1.21
N VAL A 60 2.81 -6.03 0.10
CA VAL A 60 1.78 -6.47 1.06
C VAL A 60 1.70 -5.45 2.19
N LEU A 61 0.50 -4.92 2.42
CA LEU A 61 0.21 -3.96 3.48
C LEU A 61 -0.84 -4.56 4.42
N GLY A 62 -0.50 -4.65 5.71
CA GLY A 62 -1.44 -5.02 6.76
C GLY A 62 -2.03 -3.78 7.43
N ILE A 63 -3.34 -3.75 7.63
CA ILE A 63 -4.06 -2.66 8.30
C ILE A 63 -4.84 -3.22 9.48
N ASN A 64 -4.63 -2.66 10.67
CA ASN A 64 -5.47 -2.96 11.83
C ASN A 64 -6.81 -2.20 11.68
N LEU A 65 -7.90 -2.96 11.57
CA LEU A 65 -9.26 -2.41 11.46
C LEU A 65 -9.86 -2.04 12.83
N LEU A 66 -9.26 -2.52 13.92
CA LEU A 66 -9.72 -2.31 15.29
C LEU A 66 -8.95 -1.19 16.01
N ALA A 67 -7.93 -0.62 15.37
CA ALA A 67 -7.18 0.50 15.93
C ALA A 67 -8.10 1.71 16.12
N GLN A 68 -8.10 2.29 17.32
CA GLN A 68 -8.89 3.48 17.65
C GLN A 68 -8.21 4.75 17.14
N GLN A 69 -8.99 5.79 16.85
CA GLN A 69 -8.43 7.09 16.47
C GLN A 69 -7.46 7.61 17.55
N GLY A 70 -6.27 8.02 17.13
CA GLY A 70 -5.17 8.42 18.03
C GLY A 70 -4.17 7.31 18.35
N ALA A 71 -4.52 6.03 18.10
CA ALA A 71 -3.58 4.93 18.28
C ALA A 71 -2.42 4.98 17.24
N PRO A 72 -1.19 4.54 17.62
CA PRO A 72 -0.05 4.53 16.73
C PRO A 72 -0.27 3.75 15.42
N ASP A 73 -1.11 2.71 15.45
CA ASP A 73 -1.45 1.83 14.32
C ASP A 73 -2.77 2.20 13.62
N TYR A 74 -3.44 3.29 14.03
CA TYR A 74 -4.63 3.78 13.35
C TYR A 74 -4.32 4.32 11.95
N CYS A 75 -4.82 3.66 10.90
CA CYS A 75 -4.54 4.02 9.51
C CYS A 75 -5.66 4.81 8.81
N GLY A 76 -6.51 5.52 9.56
CA GLY A 76 -7.57 6.34 8.97
C GLY A 76 -8.76 5.52 8.43
N VAL A 77 -8.90 4.27 8.88
CA VAL A 77 -10.02 3.40 8.52
C VAL A 77 -11.32 4.06 8.97
N ARG A 78 -12.27 4.17 8.04
CA ARG A 78 -13.63 4.65 8.29
C ARG A 78 -14.58 3.47 8.14
N VAL A 79 -15.27 3.12 9.22
CA VAL A 79 -16.35 2.13 9.18
C VAL A 79 -17.63 2.91 8.97
N ASN A 80 -18.29 2.70 7.84
CA ASN A 80 -19.66 3.20 7.64
C ASN A 80 -20.60 2.11 8.16
N ASN A 81 -21.43 2.46 9.14
CA ASN A 81 -22.47 1.59 9.67
C ASN A 81 -23.78 1.88 8.95
#